data_AF-A0AAU8AH47-F1
#
_entry.id   AF-A0AAU8AH47-F1
#
_cell.length_a   1.000
_cell.length_b   1.000
_cell.length_c   1.000
_cell.angle_alpha   90.00
_cell.angle_beta   90.00
_cell.angle_gamma   90.00
#
_symmetry.space_group_name_H-M   'P 1'
#
loop_
_entity.id
_entity.type
_entity.pdbx_description
1 polymer ?
#
loop_
_entity_poly.entity_id
_entity_poly.type
_entity_poly.pdbx_seq_one_letter_code
_entity_poly.pdbx_strand_id
1 'polypeptide(L)' 'MAWTQADVDTIKAAIARGVTRVRLNGEEVQYRTLEEMKSTLRMMEDEVSGRATGAFRVSYPRASRGL' A
#
# COMPACT_ATOMS: atom_id res chain seq x y z
N MET A 1 -5.70 -2.65 -9.42
CA MET A 1 -5.88 -1.23 -9.03
C MET A 1 -4.89 -0.94 -7.93
N ALA A 2 -4.20 0.20 -7.95
CA ALA A 2 -3.24 0.54 -6.90
C ALA A 2 -4.00 0.87 -5.62
N TRP A 3 -3.66 0.22 -4.51
CA TRP A 3 -4.21 0.59 -3.21
C TRP A 3 -3.74 1.99 -2.80
N THR A 4 -4.60 2.75 -2.10
CA THR A 4 -4.28 4.11 -1.65
C THR A 4 -4.01 4.16 -0.15
N GLN A 5 -3.32 5.20 0.31
CA GLN A 5 -3.09 5.41 1.74
C GLN A 5 -4.42 5.59 2.52
N ALA A 6 -5.46 6.10 1.86
CA ALA A 6 -6.79 6.24 2.47
C ALA A 6 -7.48 4.87 2.69
N ASP A 7 -7.22 3.89 1.83
CA ASP A 7 -7.70 2.51 2.01
C ASP A 7 -7.05 1.86 3.24
N VAL A 8 -5.74 2.05 3.41
CA VAL A 8 -4.97 1.57 4.58
C VAL A 8 -5.53 2.14 5.88
N ASP A 9 -5.80 3.45 5.91
CA ASP A 9 -6.34 4.12 7.11
C ASP A 9 -7.76 3.64 7.43
N THR A 10 -8.57 3.41 6.39
CA THR A 10 -9.93 2.87 6.53
C THR A 10 -9.92 1.48 7.17
N ILE A 11 -9.04 0.58 6.71
CA ILE A 11 -8.89 -0.76 7.31
C ILE A 11 -8.35 -0.64 8.75
N LYS A 12 -7.39 0.24 9.01
CA LYS A 12 -6.85 0.44 10.35
C LYS A 12 -7.93 0.89 11.34
N ALA A 13 -8.80 1.80 10.93
CA ALA A 13 -9.96 2.23 11.71
C ALA A 13 -10.97 1.09 11.90
N ALA A 14 -11.19 0.25 10.89
CA ALA A 14 -12.07 -0.91 10.98
C ALA A 14 -11.56 -1.97 11.97
N ILE A 15 -10.25 -2.26 11.94
CA ILE A 15 -9.59 -3.14 12.90
C ILE A 15 -9.74 -2.59 14.32
N ALA A 16 -9.54 -1.27 14.52
CA ALA A 16 -9.69 -0.64 15.82
C ALA A 16 -11.13 -0.72 16.37
N ARG A 17 -12.13 -0.72 15.48
CA ARG A 17 -13.55 -0.89 15.83
C ARG A 17 -13.96 -2.36 15.99
N GLY A 18 -13.11 -3.31 15.63
CA GLY A 18 -13.40 -4.74 15.64
C GLY A 18 -14.41 -5.18 14.58
N VAL A 19 -14.60 -4.39 13.52
CA VAL A 19 -15.51 -4.74 12.42
C VAL A 19 -14.77 -5.51 11.35
N THR A 20 -15.38 -6.56 10.82
CA THR A 20 -14.79 -7.39 9.76
C THR A 20 -15.26 -6.99 8.36
N ARG A 21 -16.08 -5.94 8.24
CA ARG A 21 -16.63 -5.44 6.98
C ARG A 21 -16.10 -4.04 6.70
N VAL A 22 -15.49 -3.86 5.53
CA VAL A 22 -14.90 -2.59 5.09
C VAL A 22 -15.30 -2.31 3.65
N ARG A 23 -15.54 -1.04 3.33
CA ARG A 23 -15.71 -0.62 1.94
C ARG A 23 -14.40 -0.11 1.39
N LEU A 24 -13.86 -0.76 0.37
CA LEU A 24 -12.61 -0.43 -0.31
C LEU A 24 -12.91 -0.07 -1.75
N ASN A 25 -12.49 1.11 -2.21
CA ASN A 25 -12.69 1.57 -3.59
C ASN A 25 -14.14 1.42 -4.13
N GLY A 26 -15.14 1.51 -3.24
CA GLY A 26 -16.56 1.38 -3.60
C GLY A 26 -17.13 -0.04 -3.48
N GLU A 27 -16.29 -1.06 -3.36
CA GLU A 27 -16.67 -2.46 -3.10
C GLU A 27 -16.69 -2.77 -1.61
N GLU A 28 -17.64 -3.59 -1.18
CA GLU A 28 -17.75 -4.00 0.21
C GLU A 28 -17.05 -5.36 0.39
N VAL A 29 -15.99 -5.38 1.18
CA VAL A 29 -15.19 -6.57 1.45
C VAL A 29 -15.46 -7.01 2.88
N GLN A 30 -15.90 -8.25 3.02
CA GLN A 30 -16.11 -8.91 4.30
C GLN A 30 -14.99 -9.94 4.55
N TYR A 31 -14.23 -9.71 5.61
CA TYR A 31 -13.19 -10.62 6.07
C TYR A 31 -13.80 -11.65 7.04
N ARG A 32 -13.28 -12.88 7.06
CA ARG A 32 -13.77 -13.91 7.99
C ARG A 32 -13.15 -13.76 9.37
N THR A 33 -11.90 -13.28 9.43
CA THR A 33 -11.15 -13.11 10.68
C THR A 33 -10.39 -11.78 10.72
N LEU A 34 -10.04 -11.31 11.93
CA LEU A 34 -9.17 -10.15 12.11
C LEU A 34 -7.73 -10.41 11.65
N GLU A 35 -7.27 -11.66 11.67
CA GLU A 35 -5.94 -12.05 11.20
C GLU A 35 -5.81 -11.91 9.68
N GLU A 36 -6.83 -12.32 8.93
CA GLU A 36 -6.92 -12.07 7.49
C GLU A 36 -6.93 -10.57 7.19
N MET A 37 -7.70 -9.79 7.95
CA MET A 37 -7.77 -8.34 7.77
C MET A 37 -6.40 -7.67 8.00
N LYS A 38 -5.64 -8.10 9.03
CA LYS A 38 -4.27 -7.63 9.28
C LYS A 38 -3.29 -8.04 8.17
N SER A 39 -3.45 -9.25 7.63
CA SER A 39 -2.62 -9.72 6.52
C SER A 39 -2.88 -8.90 5.25
N THR A 40 -4.13 -8.58 4.96
CA THR A 40 -4.48 -7.67 3.86
C THR A 40 -3.92 -6.27 4.07
N LEU A 41 -4.04 -5.71 5.28
CA LEU A 41 -3.44 -4.42 5.62
C LEU A 41 -1.94 -4.39 5.30
N ARG A 42 -1.21 -5.43 5.72
CA ARG A 42 0.24 -5.52 5.47
C ARG A 42 0.58 -5.59 3.99
N MET A 43 -0.18 -6.36 3.21
CA MET A 43 -0.01 -6.39 1.75
C MET A 43 -0.29 -5.01 1.14
N MET A 44 -1.29 -4.29 1.64
CA MET A 44 -1.60 -2.93 1.19
C MET A 44 -0.49 -1.93 1.49
N GLU A 45 0.04 -1.96 2.71
CA GLU A 45 1.16 -1.12 3.10
C GLU A 45 2.42 -1.42 2.27
N ASP A 46 2.68 -2.70 1.98
CA ASP A 46 3.81 -3.12 1.14
C ASP A 46 3.65 -2.67 -0.31
N GLU A 47 2.45 -2.77 -0.89
CA GLU A 47 2.21 -2.30 -2.27
C GLU A 47 2.34 -0.77 -2.37
N VAL A 48 1.79 -0.03 -1.39
CA VAL A 48 1.86 1.45 -1.34
C VAL A 48 3.31 1.90 -1.13
N SER A 49 4.05 1.25 -0.22
CA SER A 49 5.44 1.61 0.10
C SER A 49 6.42 1.14 -0.99
N GLY A 50 6.23 -0.06 -1.52
CA GLY A 50 7.04 -0.67 -2.57
C GLY A 50 6.96 0.08 -3.90
N ARG A 51 5.83 0.75 -4.15
CA ARG A 51 5.69 1.67 -5.29
C ARG A 51 6.61 2.89 -5.19
N ALA A 52 6.98 3.33 -3.98
CA ALA A 52 7.94 4.41 -3.78
C ALA A 52 9.39 3.98 -4.09
N THR A 53 9.70 2.68 -4.01
CA THR A 53 11.06 2.15 -4.22
C THR A 53 11.41 1.80 -5.67
N GLY A 54 10.49 1.95 -6.63
CA GLY A 54 10.70 1.54 -8.03
C GLY A 54 11.55 2.48 -8.90
N ALA A 55 11.94 3.66 -8.43
CA ALA A 55 12.79 4.56 -9.21
C ALA A 55 14.27 4.25 -8.99
N PHE A 56 14.78 3.20 -9.66
CA PHE A 56 16.22 3.09 -9.88
C PHE A 56 16.68 4.36 -10.62
N ARG A 57 17.35 5.28 -9.92
CA ARG A 57 17.98 6.44 -10.55
C ARG A 57 19.18 5.96 -11.36
N VAL A 58 18.98 5.76 -12.65
CA VAL A 58 20.08 5.58 -13.60
C VAL A 58 20.83 6.91 -13.69
N SER A 59 21.99 6.99 -13.03
CA SER A 59 22.89 8.13 -13.16
C SER A 59 23.87 7.84 -14.29
N TYR A 60 23.78 8.59 -15.39
CA TYR A 60 24.78 8.53 -16.45
C TYR A 60 25.97 9.40 -16.03
N PRO A 61 27.20 8.84 -15.97
CA PRO A 61 28.38 9.65 -15.72
C PRO A 61 28.58 10.62 -16.87
N ARG A 62 28.41 11.92 -16.62
CA ARG A 62 28.83 12.96 -17.57
C ARG A 62 30.34 13.17 -17.40
N ALA A 63 31.13 12.55 -18.28
CA ALA A 63 32.53 12.91 -18.44
C ALA A 63 32.60 14.30 -19.11
N SER A 64 32.60 15.36 -18.31
CA SER A 64 32.84 16.73 -18.77
C SER A 64 34.31 17.09 -18.61
N ARG A 65 35.17 16.52 -19.46
CA ARG A 65 36.47 17.13 -19.78
C ARG A 65 37.01 16.51 -21.06
N GLY A 66 36.69 17.14 -22.19
CA GLY A 66 37.60 17.13 -23.32
C GLY A 66 38.82 17.95 -22.93
N LEU A 67 39.99 17.34 -23.02
CA LEU A 67 41.32 17.94 -23.13
C LEU A 67 42.15 17.01 -24.01
#